data_AF-A0A2V9MHB1-F1
#
_entry.id   AF-A0A2V9MHB1-F1
#
_cell.length_a   1.000
_cell.length_b   1.000
_cell.length_c   1.000
_cell.angle_alpha   90.00
_cell.angle_beta   90.00
_cell.angle_gamma   90.00
#
_symmetry.space_group_name_H-M   'P 1'
#
loop_
_entity.id
_entity.type
_entity.pdbx_description
1 polymer ?
#
loop_
_entity_poly.entity_id
_entity_poly.type
_entity_poly.pdbx_seq_one_letter_code
_entity_poly.pdbx_strand_id
1 'polypeptide(L)'
;MKKTQRTLSTYHILALLVLSHPLYFYWHSAFSNPHPAHVLTGIDVLEAENFARLDGKHVGLITNRTGANRNGKSTIDLFLAAPNLKVVAFFSPEHGLFSDVEHKVASFVDSRSGLPIFSLYGETQRPTPEMLQGID
;
A
#
# COMPACT_ATOMS: atom_id res chain seq x y z
N MET A 1 -11.84 -38.53 49.75
CA MET A 1 -11.01 -38.95 50.90
C MET A 1 -10.96 -40.47 50.95
N LYS A 2 -9.80 -41.10 50.67
CA LYS A 2 -9.30 -42.36 51.26
C LYS A 2 -7.91 -42.71 50.68
N LYS A 3 -7.01 -43.08 51.60
CA LYS A 3 -5.57 -43.40 51.51
C LYS A 3 -5.30 -44.68 50.70
N THR A 4 -4.27 -44.75 49.84
CA THR A 4 -2.88 -45.25 50.07
C THR A 4 -2.77 -46.71 50.56
N GLN A 5 -2.22 -47.59 49.70
CA GLN A 5 -1.05 -48.48 49.89
C GLN A 5 -0.94 -49.40 48.64
N ARG A 6 0.02 -49.17 47.72
CA ARG A 6 1.39 -49.71 47.65
C ARG A 6 1.47 -51.25 47.72
N THR A 7 1.80 -51.86 46.57
CA THR A 7 2.73 -53.00 46.50
C THR A 7 3.74 -52.73 45.39
N LEU A 8 5.01 -52.86 45.75
CA LEU A 8 6.18 -52.71 44.89
C LEU A 8 6.32 -53.95 44.01
N SER A 9 6.76 -53.79 42.76
CA SER A 9 7.52 -54.83 42.07
C SER A 9 8.54 -54.22 41.11
N THR A 10 9.80 -54.37 41.51
CA THR A 10 11.04 -54.44 40.71
C THR A 10 11.43 -53.28 39.77
N TYR A 11 12.38 -52.48 40.28
CA TYR A 11 13.37 -51.71 39.52
C TYR A 11 14.20 -52.60 38.61
N HIS A 12 14.27 -52.29 37.31
CA HIS A 12 15.30 -52.55 36.29
C HIS A 12 14.85 -51.65 35.11
N ILE A 13 15.51 -50.63 34.58
CA ILE A 13 16.92 -50.34 34.33
C ILE A 13 17.06 -48.80 34.24
N LEU A 14 18.01 -48.23 34.97
CA LEU A 14 18.60 -46.93 34.68
C LEU A 14 19.47 -47.07 33.42
N ALA A 15 19.32 -46.18 32.43
CA ALA A 15 20.46 -45.57 31.73
C ALA A 15 19.96 -44.54 30.69
N LEU A 16 20.28 -43.28 30.97
CA LEU A 16 20.33 -42.17 30.03
C LEU A 16 21.10 -42.54 28.76
N LEU A 17 20.49 -42.29 27.60
CA LEU A 17 21.21 -41.95 26.36
C LEU A 17 20.48 -40.80 25.66
N VAL A 18 20.67 -39.59 26.18
CA VAL A 18 20.50 -38.37 25.36
C VAL A 18 21.76 -38.25 24.50
N LEU A 19 21.82 -39.03 23.43
CA LEU A 19 22.87 -38.93 22.42
C LEU A 19 22.58 -37.73 21.53
N SER A 20 23.22 -36.62 21.85
CA SER A 20 23.93 -35.74 20.91
C SER A 20 23.57 -35.92 19.42
N HIS A 21 22.52 -35.25 18.96
CA HIS A 21 22.35 -34.98 17.52
C HIS A 21 22.16 -33.48 17.33
N PRO A 22 23.22 -32.75 16.91
CA PRO A 22 23.14 -31.32 16.60
C PRO A 22 22.21 -31.01 15.40
N LEU A 23 21.62 -32.02 14.76
CA LEU A 23 20.72 -31.84 13.61
C LEU A 23 19.32 -31.33 13.96
N TYR A 24 18.82 -31.49 15.19
CA TYR A 24 17.47 -31.02 15.52
C TYR A 24 17.37 -29.48 15.59
N PHE A 25 18.48 -28.84 15.97
CA PHE A 25 18.60 -27.38 16.01
C PHE A 25 18.73 -26.76 14.60
N TYR A 26 19.28 -27.51 13.65
CA TYR A 26 19.41 -27.06 12.26
C TYR A 26 18.08 -27.07 11.50
N TRP A 27 17.14 -27.94 11.87
CA TRP A 27 15.85 -28.04 11.17
C TRP A 27 14.94 -26.83 11.41
N HIS A 28 15.03 -26.17 12.57
CA HIS A 28 14.20 -25.01 12.89
C HIS A 28 14.74 -23.68 12.30
N SER A 29 15.99 -23.65 11.85
CA SER A 29 16.60 -22.44 11.25
C SER A 29 16.48 -22.38 9.72
N ALA A 30 16.08 -23.47 9.07
CA ALA A 30 16.00 -23.55 7.61
C ALA A 30 14.73 -22.93 7.00
N PHE A 31 13.79 -22.47 7.85
CA PHE A 31 12.61 -21.71 7.43
C PHE A 31 12.61 -20.34 8.09
N SER A 32 13.67 -19.56 7.86
CA SER A 32 13.51 -18.11 7.91
C SER A 32 12.48 -17.75 6.85
N ASN A 33 11.24 -17.46 7.26
CA ASN A 33 10.28 -16.80 6.37
C ASN A 33 11.02 -15.58 5.79
N PRO A 34 11.24 -15.49 4.47
CA PRO A 34 11.74 -14.25 3.90
C PRO A 34 10.73 -13.19 4.34
N HIS A 35 11.18 -12.21 5.13
CA HIS A 35 10.37 -11.03 5.39
C HIS A 35 9.88 -10.54 4.02
N PRO A 36 8.57 -10.28 3.85
CA PRO A 36 8.05 -9.83 2.57
C PRO A 36 8.89 -8.63 2.15
N ALA A 37 9.56 -8.73 1.01
CA ALA A 37 10.39 -7.65 0.51
C ALA A 37 9.54 -6.37 0.51
N HIS A 38 10.02 -5.32 1.16
CA HIS A 38 9.30 -4.06 1.23
C HIS A 38 9.26 -3.45 -0.17
N VAL A 39 8.18 -3.70 -0.90
CA VAL A 39 7.95 -3.13 -2.22
C VAL A 39 7.63 -1.64 -2.07
N LEU A 40 8.30 -0.81 -2.88
CA LEU A 40 7.94 0.58 -3.06
C LEU A 40 6.97 0.68 -4.24
N THR A 41 5.84 1.35 -4.03
CA THR A 41 4.90 1.66 -5.10
C THR A 41 5.47 2.75 -6.00
N GLY A 42 4.87 2.97 -7.17
CA GLY A 42 5.31 4.03 -8.09
C GLY A 42 5.29 5.41 -7.44
N ILE A 43 4.31 5.70 -6.58
CA ILE A 43 4.24 6.98 -5.85
C ILE A 43 5.34 7.11 -4.80
N ASP A 44 5.70 6.02 -4.10
CA ASP A 44 6.83 6.04 -3.16
C ASP A 44 8.15 6.35 -3.87
N VAL A 45 8.35 5.79 -5.07
CA VAL A 45 9.55 6.06 -5.88
C VAL A 45 9.55 7.50 -6.39
N LEU A 46 8.42 7.99 -6.91
CA LEU A 46 8.31 9.38 -7.37
C LEU A 46 8.56 10.38 -6.24
N GLU A 47 7.99 10.15 -5.05
CA GLU A 47 8.22 10.99 -3.87
C GLU A 47 9.69 10.95 -3.43
N ALA A 48 10.31 9.77 -3.38
CA ALA A 48 11.72 9.63 -3.00
C ALA A 48 12.68 10.34 -3.96
N GLU A 49 12.31 10.46 -5.23
CA GLU A 49 13.05 11.21 -6.25
C GLU A 49 12.66 12.70 -6.32
N ASN A 50 11.91 13.21 -5.33
CA ASN A 50 11.36 14.57 -5.32
C ASN A 50 10.59 14.92 -6.60
N PHE A 51 9.94 13.94 -7.21
CA PHE A 51 9.21 14.05 -8.46
C PHE A 51 10.03 14.58 -9.66
N ALA A 52 11.36 14.47 -9.64
CA ALA A 52 12.25 15.01 -10.67
C ALA A 52 11.92 14.57 -12.10
N ARG A 53 11.31 13.39 -12.27
CA ARG A 53 10.85 12.88 -13.58
C ARG A 53 9.75 13.72 -14.24
N LEU A 54 9.08 14.55 -13.46
CA LEU A 54 7.95 15.37 -13.86
C LEU A 54 8.31 16.86 -13.94
N ASP A 55 9.57 17.22 -13.74
CA ASP A 55 10.02 18.61 -13.75
C ASP A 55 9.71 19.29 -15.10
N GLY A 56 9.18 20.51 -15.00
CA GLY A 56 8.84 21.34 -16.16
C GLY A 56 7.61 20.89 -16.95
N LYS A 57 6.92 19.82 -16.54
CA LYS A 57 5.69 19.34 -17.18
C LYS A 57 4.43 19.89 -16.53
N HIS A 58 3.39 20.09 -17.33
CA HIS A 58 2.02 20.25 -16.86
C HIS A 58 1.41 18.87 -16.62
N VAL A 59 1.18 18.54 -15.35
CA VAL A 59 0.80 17.19 -14.95
C VAL A 59 -0.71 17.10 -14.74
N GLY A 60 -1.33 16.17 -15.47
CA GLY A 60 -2.66 15.66 -15.16
C GLY A 60 -2.56 14.39 -14.31
N LEU A 61 -3.32 14.30 -13.22
CA LEU A 61 -3.32 13.12 -12.35
C LEU A 61 -4.65 12.36 -12.43
N ILE A 62 -4.59 11.13 -12.94
CA ILE A 62 -5.70 10.17 -12.81
C ILE A 62 -5.53 9.42 -11.50
N THR A 63 -6.48 9.54 -10.57
CA THR A 63 -6.39 8.86 -9.28
C THR A 63 -7.75 8.69 -8.61
N ASN A 64 -7.77 7.95 -7.50
CA ASN A 64 -8.91 7.78 -6.62
C ASN A 64 -8.42 7.71 -5.15
N ARG A 65 -9.31 7.38 -4.22
CA ARG A 65 -8.97 7.30 -2.78
C ARG A 65 -7.89 6.29 -2.42
N THR A 66 -7.65 5.26 -3.24
CA THR A 66 -6.60 4.26 -2.96
C THR A 66 -5.21 4.74 -3.36
N GLY A 67 -5.11 5.85 -4.09
CA GLY A 67 -3.84 6.51 -4.41
C GLY A 67 -3.23 7.18 -3.19
N ALA A 68 -2.35 6.46 -2.50
CA ALA A 68 -1.58 6.96 -1.37
C ALA A 68 -0.18 6.33 -1.33
N ASN A 69 0.78 7.04 -0.74
CA ASN A 69 2.10 6.47 -0.44
C ASN A 69 2.03 5.49 0.73
N ARG A 70 3.16 4.85 1.04
CA ARG A 70 3.28 3.88 2.15
C ARG A 70 2.98 4.46 3.55
N ASN A 71 3.01 5.79 3.68
CA ASN A 71 2.66 6.49 4.91
C ASN A 71 1.17 6.85 4.98
N GLY A 72 0.38 6.46 3.96
CA GLY A 72 -1.05 6.76 3.87
C GLY A 72 -1.36 8.19 3.42
N LYS A 73 -0.37 8.96 2.95
CA LYS A 73 -0.59 10.31 2.41
C LYS A 73 -1.10 10.20 0.98
N SER A 74 -2.21 10.89 0.68
CA SER A 74 -2.83 10.86 -0.65
C SER A 74 -1.86 11.38 -1.72
N THR A 75 -1.87 10.75 -2.89
CA THR A 75 -1.12 11.20 -4.07
C THR A 75 -1.49 12.63 -4.47
N ILE A 76 -2.75 13.05 -4.25
CA ILE A 76 -3.21 14.42 -4.49
C ILE A 76 -2.44 15.40 -3.59
N ASP A 77 -2.40 15.14 -2.29
CA ASP A 77 -1.74 16.01 -1.33
C ASP A 77 -0.22 16.02 -1.51
N LEU A 78 0.36 14.89 -1.95
CA LEU A 78 1.76 14.81 -2.32
C LEU A 78 2.07 15.71 -3.52
N PHE A 79 1.24 15.65 -4.57
CA PHE A 79 1.44 16.43 -5.78
C PHE A 79 1.22 17.93 -5.54
N LEU A 80 0.19 18.30 -4.78
CA LEU A 80 -0.08 19.70 -4.43
C LEU A 80 0.99 20.30 -3.49
N ALA A 81 1.66 19.48 -2.68
CA ALA A 81 2.72 19.94 -1.79
C ALA A 81 4.10 20.02 -2.47
N ALA A 82 4.27 19.40 -3.64
CA ALA A 82 5.55 19.37 -4.34
C ALA A 82 5.77 20.67 -5.15
N PRO A 83 6.75 21.51 -4.79
CA PRO A 83 6.91 22.85 -5.38
C PRO A 83 7.38 22.82 -6.84
N ASN A 84 8.01 21.73 -7.27
CA ASN A 84 8.49 21.52 -8.63
C ASN A 84 7.42 20.99 -9.58
N LEU A 85 6.26 20.56 -9.06
CA LEU A 85 5.16 20.06 -9.88
C LEU A 85 4.20 21.17 -10.27
N LYS A 86 3.82 21.18 -11.55
CA LYS A 86 2.73 21.99 -12.05
C LYS A 86 1.52 21.11 -12.36
N VAL A 87 0.73 20.85 -11.33
CA VAL A 87 -0.54 20.10 -11.48
C VAL A 87 -1.58 21.02 -12.13
N VAL A 88 -2.21 20.55 -13.20
CA VAL A 88 -3.19 21.36 -13.97
C VAL A 88 -4.58 20.76 -13.98
N ALA A 89 -4.73 19.46 -13.75
CA ALA A 89 -6.03 18.79 -13.71
C ALA A 89 -5.96 17.47 -12.93
N PHE A 90 -7.10 17.08 -12.36
CA PHE A 90 -7.31 15.74 -11.81
C PHE A 90 -8.40 15.01 -12.59
N PHE A 91 -8.31 13.68 -12.61
CA PHE A 91 -9.27 12.81 -13.24
C PHE A 91 -9.67 11.69 -12.27
N SER A 92 -10.98 11.46 -12.10
CA SER A 92 -11.52 10.51 -11.15
C SER A 92 -12.28 9.38 -11.87
N PRO A 93 -11.86 8.11 -11.80
CA PRO A 93 -12.42 7.04 -12.62
C PRO A 93 -13.81 6.55 -12.19
N GLU A 94 -14.08 6.20 -10.92
CA GLU A 94 -15.37 5.55 -10.57
C GLU A 94 -16.08 6.07 -9.31
N HIS A 95 -15.39 6.74 -8.41
CA HIS A 95 -16.00 7.36 -7.21
C HIS A 95 -15.24 8.66 -6.97
N GLY A 96 -15.95 9.76 -6.70
CA GLY A 96 -15.32 11.08 -6.60
C GLY A 96 -14.12 11.10 -5.65
N LEU A 97 -13.08 11.89 -5.99
CA LEU A 97 -11.78 11.92 -5.30
C LEU A 97 -11.85 12.08 -3.77
N PHE A 98 -12.92 12.69 -3.24
CA PHE A 98 -13.03 13.08 -1.82
C PHE A 98 -14.24 12.51 -1.06
N SER A 99 -15.09 11.69 -1.69
CA SER A 99 -16.38 11.33 -1.09
C SER A 99 -16.55 9.81 -0.98
N ASP A 100 -17.18 9.32 0.10
CA ASP A 100 -17.61 7.92 0.24
C ASP A 100 -18.94 7.63 -0.48
N VAL A 101 -19.32 8.52 -1.40
CA VAL A 101 -20.61 8.45 -2.07
C VAL A 101 -20.46 7.49 -3.25
N GLU A 102 -21.19 6.37 -3.21
CA GLU A 102 -21.29 5.39 -4.31
C GLU A 102 -22.10 5.92 -5.52
N HIS A 103 -22.08 7.22 -5.74
CA HIS A 103 -22.82 7.88 -6.82
C HIS A 103 -21.86 8.62 -7.74
N LYS A 104 -22.27 8.74 -9.01
CA LYS A 104 -21.52 9.48 -10.02
C LYS A 104 -21.30 10.92 -9.54
N VAL A 105 -20.06 11.33 -9.42
CA VAL A 105 -19.70 12.73 -9.16
C VAL A 105 -19.42 13.39 -10.51
N ALA A 106 -20.12 14.48 -10.82
CA ALA A 106 -19.89 15.26 -12.04
C ALA A 106 -18.53 15.99 -11.97
N SER A 107 -18.00 16.41 -13.12
CA SER A 107 -16.80 17.26 -13.15
C SER A 107 -17.04 18.58 -12.42
N PHE A 108 -16.07 19.05 -11.64
CA PHE A 108 -16.16 20.28 -10.85
C PHE A 108 -14.79 20.92 -10.64
N VAL A 109 -14.74 22.14 -10.11
CA VAL A 109 -13.49 22.79 -9.69
C VAL A 109 -13.30 22.56 -8.20
N ASP A 110 -12.18 21.96 -7.80
CA ASP A 110 -11.83 21.77 -6.40
C ASP A 110 -11.60 23.12 -5.73
N SER A 111 -12.36 23.42 -4.68
CA SER A 111 -12.28 24.71 -3.99
C SER A 111 -10.96 24.93 -3.25
N ARG A 112 -10.23 23.86 -2.91
CA ARG A 112 -8.97 23.93 -2.17
C ARG A 112 -7.80 24.30 -3.08
N SER A 113 -7.71 23.65 -4.24
CA SER A 113 -6.63 23.85 -5.22
C SER A 113 -6.97 24.82 -6.34
N GLY A 114 -8.26 25.08 -6.59
CA GLY A 114 -8.74 25.81 -7.76
C GLY A 114 -8.61 25.03 -9.08
N LEU A 115 -8.24 23.74 -9.03
CA LEU A 115 -7.98 22.92 -10.20
C LEU A 115 -9.24 22.18 -10.67
N PRO A 116 -9.40 21.96 -11.98
CA PRO A 116 -10.48 21.14 -12.50
C PRO A 116 -10.31 19.68 -12.10
N ILE A 117 -11.41 19.07 -11.68
CA ILE A 117 -11.59 17.65 -11.46
C ILE A 117 -12.55 17.14 -12.53
N PHE A 118 -12.05 16.28 -13.42
CA PHE A 118 -12.85 15.62 -14.43
C PHE A 118 -13.31 14.24 -13.95
N SER A 119 -14.60 13.97 -14.08
CA SER A 119 -15.13 12.63 -13.87
C SER A 119 -14.91 11.79 -15.12
N LEU A 120 -14.22 10.66 -14.98
CA LEU A 120 -14.06 9.65 -16.02
C LEU A 120 -15.02 8.46 -15.79
N TYR A 121 -16.17 8.72 -15.17
CA TYR A 121 -17.20 7.72 -14.91
C TYR A 121 -18.51 8.03 -15.63
N GLY A 122 -19.18 6.99 -16.11
CA GLY A 122 -20.45 7.11 -16.80
C GLY A 122 -20.30 7.41 -18.29
N GLU A 123 -20.73 8.59 -18.75
CA GLU A 123 -20.78 8.93 -20.18
C GLU A 123 -19.40 9.17 -20.78
N THR A 124 -18.48 9.72 -19.98
CA THR A 124 -17.10 9.98 -20.40
C THR A 124 -16.18 9.06 -19.62
N GLN A 125 -15.71 7.96 -20.22
CA GLN A 125 -14.75 7.02 -19.59
C GLN A 125 -13.31 7.24 -20.04
N ARG A 126 -13.14 8.08 -21.06
CA ARG A 126 -11.86 8.46 -21.64
C ARG A 126 -11.76 9.98 -21.64
N PRO A 127 -10.64 10.58 -21.22
CA PRO A 127 -10.45 12.02 -21.33
C PRO A 127 -10.68 12.48 -22.78
N THR A 128 -11.45 13.56 -22.94
CA THR A 128 -11.61 14.19 -24.25
C THR A 128 -10.35 14.99 -24.61
N PRO A 129 -10.10 15.30 -25.89
CA PRO A 129 -8.97 16.14 -26.29
C PRO A 129 -8.93 17.49 -25.55
N GLU A 130 -10.10 18.07 -25.27
CA GLU A 130 -10.24 19.34 -24.56
C GLU A 130 -9.82 19.20 -23.09
N MET A 131 -10.15 18.08 -22.43
CA MET A 131 -9.71 17.82 -21.07
C MET A 131 -8.19 17.61 -20.96
N LEU A 132 -7.54 17.21 -22.06
CA LEU A 132 -6.10 17.01 -22.15
C LEU A 132 -5.35 18.27 -22.57
N GLN A 133 -6.05 19.36 -22.88
CA GLN A 133 -5.44 20.59 -23.35
C GLN A 133 -4.51 21.18 -22.27
N GLY A 134 -3.24 21.38 -22.63
CA GLY A 134 -2.23 21.93 -21.73
C GLY A 134 -1.67 20.93 -20.73
N ILE A 135 -1.85 19.62 -20.95
CA ILE A 135 -1.15 18.53 -20.25
C ILE A 135 -0.03 18.00 -21.16
N ASP A 136 1.13 17.68 -20.58
CA ASP A 136 2.32 17.16 -21.27
C ASP A 136 2.56 15.65 -21.08
#